data_AF-A0A835FXR9-F1
#
_entry.id   AF-A0A835FXR9-F1
#
_cell.length_a   1.000
_cell.length_b   1.000
_cell.length_c   1.000
_cell.angle_alpha   90.00
_cell.angle_beta   90.00
_cell.angle_gamma   90.00
#
_symmetry.space_group_name_H-M   'P 1'
#
loop_
_entity.id
_entity.type
_entity.pdbx_description
1 polymer ?
#
loop_
_entity_poly.entity_id
_entity_poly.type
_entity_poly.pdbx_seq_one_letter_code
_entity_poly.pdbx_strand_id
1 'polypeptide(L)'
;MELATTAAAAAASAARPHSRFFSPPAASASWNTRSLASTSRSVSTSSASTSRRRRQWHPVASAAVELREAAAGGGDSVRVTKTPQPGSSVKFSIEVPKSIIHECYQSTLHEYAKRFKVPGFRPGKIIPENLLINYVGPQHVQDATIEAILKHTLPQALSSVEDRALEDSVRILTQFDDMRSSFSLDGVFRYDVAVNVAPEVRWLSEDKYKNLKVVVEIDDAVDAEKAAQKELQRRHKALGLLRIVADRGLQIGDLVVLDIFAETINSDGSKGEKISSAESTGFHLDTEENNNLVPGFLGSLIGIRPGETRSFPIQFPESFEQESLRGVRAQFTVVCKELFYRELPEMDDSLAGRLLPGCKTIDEVRERILERCKEVEKTAIEQATDNAILDQLGKLVEVDVPRALFQEQGQQLYGAKLLQLQAERKLDKDQLASLSSQRSVQAYLEDEKENITRIIKQMMAVADIFKSENLQYSTEQLVKEVENCVAEFKQYNQDYNEDNIKQQVQDVLEAAKVLEWLKENCTIEYVRQGA
;
A
#
# COMPACT_ATOMS: atom_id res chain seq x y z
N MET A 1 2.22 -2.97 -21.28
CA MET A 1 2.60 -4.04 -20.32
C MET A 1 3.78 -3.68 -19.41
N GLU A 2 4.22 -2.42 -19.34
CA GLU A 2 5.11 -1.91 -18.27
C GLU A 2 4.58 -0.59 -17.64
N LEU A 3 3.33 -0.20 -17.95
CA LEU A 3 2.74 1.08 -17.55
C LEU A 3 1.47 0.97 -16.69
N ALA A 4 0.95 -0.24 -16.46
CA ALA A 4 -0.25 -0.44 -15.63
C ALA A 4 0.08 -0.76 -14.15
N THR A 5 1.36 -0.94 -13.82
CA THR A 5 1.82 -1.34 -12.47
C THR A 5 2.49 -0.20 -11.70
N THR A 6 2.69 0.98 -12.31
CA THR A 6 3.56 2.04 -11.77
C THR A 6 2.87 3.04 -10.85
N ALA A 7 1.55 3.20 -10.86
CA ALA A 7 0.90 4.19 -9.98
C ALA A 7 0.57 3.68 -8.56
N ALA A 8 0.50 2.35 -8.35
CA ALA A 8 0.34 1.75 -7.02
C ALA A 8 1.65 1.17 -6.43
N ALA A 9 2.73 1.11 -7.21
CA ALA A 9 4.03 0.56 -6.81
C ALA A 9 5.11 1.62 -6.50
N ALA A 10 4.77 2.92 -6.50
CA ALA A 10 5.70 4.03 -6.26
C ALA A 10 6.23 4.15 -4.80
N ALA A 11 5.95 3.16 -3.93
CA ALA A 11 6.52 3.10 -2.58
C ALA A 11 7.27 1.79 -2.27
N ALA A 12 7.44 0.88 -3.23
CA ALA A 12 8.22 -0.34 -3.00
C ALA A 12 8.78 -0.89 -4.32
N SER A 13 9.92 -0.38 -4.79
CA SER A 13 10.81 -1.17 -5.64
C SER A 13 12.20 -0.55 -5.74
N ALA A 14 13.13 -1.11 -4.97
CA ALA A 14 14.54 -1.08 -5.29
C ALA A 14 14.98 -2.55 -5.47
N ALA A 15 14.93 -3.07 -6.69
CA ALA A 15 15.93 -3.98 -7.25
C ALA A 15 15.53 -4.53 -8.64
N ARG A 16 16.53 -4.52 -9.51
CA ARG A 16 16.68 -4.89 -10.93
C ARG A 16 16.06 -6.22 -11.42
N PRO A 17 16.00 -6.43 -12.76
CA PRO A 17 15.13 -7.40 -13.41
C PRO A 17 15.83 -8.71 -13.80
N HIS A 18 15.13 -9.83 -13.72
CA HIS A 18 15.30 -10.95 -14.66
C HIS A 18 14.03 -11.81 -14.76
N SER A 19 13.74 -12.20 -15.99
CA SER A 19 12.60 -12.99 -16.45
C SER A 19 12.76 -14.49 -16.21
N ARG A 20 11.65 -15.20 -15.89
CA ARG A 20 11.09 -16.36 -16.64
C ARG A 20 10.01 -17.11 -15.82
N PHE A 21 8.95 -17.48 -16.55
CA PHE A 21 7.79 -18.32 -16.24
C PHE A 21 8.04 -19.60 -15.41
N PHE A 22 7.07 -20.00 -14.56
CA PHE A 22 6.46 -21.35 -14.45
C PHE A 22 5.44 -21.44 -13.26
N SER A 23 4.23 -22.00 -13.46
CA SER A 23 3.18 -22.38 -12.46
C SER A 23 3.56 -23.64 -11.62
N PRO A 24 2.75 -24.28 -10.71
CA PRO A 24 1.32 -24.15 -10.26
C PRO A 24 1.13 -24.46 -8.70
N PRO A 25 0.05 -25.05 -8.13
CA PRO A 25 -1.40 -25.07 -8.41
C PRO A 25 -2.33 -24.56 -7.26
N ALA A 26 -3.58 -24.36 -7.67
CA ALA A 26 -4.80 -23.94 -6.97
C ALA A 26 -5.12 -24.56 -5.60
N ALA A 27 -5.82 -23.80 -4.75
CA ALA A 27 -6.84 -24.29 -3.82
C ALA A 27 -7.77 -23.14 -3.40
N SER A 28 -9.06 -23.32 -3.70
CA SER A 28 -10.19 -22.51 -3.28
C SER A 28 -10.51 -22.71 -1.79
N ALA A 29 -10.93 -21.65 -1.10
CA ALA A 29 -11.78 -21.79 0.08
C ALA A 29 -12.57 -20.50 0.34
N SER A 30 -13.86 -20.55 0.01
CA SER A 30 -14.88 -19.58 0.39
C SER A 30 -15.17 -19.67 1.89
N TRP A 31 -15.10 -18.55 2.62
CA TRP A 31 -15.35 -18.54 4.05
C TRP A 31 -16.58 -17.70 4.38
N ASN A 32 -17.70 -18.41 4.51
CA ASN A 32 -18.90 -17.95 5.21
C ASN A 32 -18.82 -18.44 6.66
N THR A 33 -18.95 -17.55 7.65
CA THR A 33 -19.57 -17.84 8.97
C THR A 33 -19.70 -16.51 9.74
N ARG A 34 -20.91 -15.98 9.91
CA ARG A 34 -21.82 -16.15 11.07
C ARG A 34 -21.21 -15.84 12.45
N SER A 35 -21.57 -14.63 12.90
CA SER A 35 -21.79 -14.15 14.27
C SER A 35 -22.16 -15.22 15.31
N LEU A 36 -21.48 -15.14 16.47
CA LEU A 36 -22.06 -15.40 17.79
C LEU A 36 -21.50 -14.40 18.80
N ALA A 37 -22.42 -13.69 19.46
CA ALA A 37 -22.16 -12.79 20.58
C ALA A 37 -22.14 -13.55 21.92
N SER A 38 -21.32 -13.10 22.88
CA SER A 38 -21.67 -13.15 24.31
C SER A 38 -20.85 -12.15 25.15
N THR A 39 -21.49 -11.02 25.44
CA THR A 39 -21.77 -10.42 26.76
C THR A 39 -20.74 -10.44 27.91
N SER A 40 -20.18 -9.25 28.13
CA SER A 40 -20.02 -8.48 29.39
C SER A 40 -19.29 -9.03 30.63
N ARG A 41 -18.40 -8.19 31.19
CA ARG A 41 -18.61 -7.61 32.54
C ARG A 41 -17.74 -6.38 32.78
N SER A 42 -18.38 -5.33 33.29
CA SER A 42 -17.83 -4.07 33.76
C SER A 42 -17.31 -4.16 35.20
N VAL A 43 -16.29 -3.37 35.53
CA VAL A 43 -16.04 -2.86 36.88
C VAL A 43 -15.60 -1.40 36.76
N SER A 44 -16.36 -0.53 37.42
CA SER A 44 -16.09 0.89 37.63
C SER A 44 -15.26 1.08 38.90
N THR A 45 -14.34 2.05 38.89
CA THR A 45 -13.94 2.79 40.10
C THR A 45 -13.63 4.25 39.75
N SER A 46 -13.98 5.11 40.69
CA SER A 46 -14.06 6.57 40.61
C SER A 46 -12.90 7.27 41.33
N SER A 47 -12.83 8.60 41.14
CA SER A 47 -12.08 9.63 41.89
C SER A 47 -10.65 9.92 41.35
N ALA A 48 -10.10 11.13 41.36
CA ALA A 48 -10.50 12.42 41.91
C ALA A 48 -9.89 13.57 41.08
N SER A 49 -10.42 14.77 41.33
CA SER A 49 -10.07 16.07 40.75
C SER A 49 -8.69 16.59 41.16
N THR A 50 -8.01 17.32 40.26
CA THR A 50 -7.22 18.51 40.63
C THR A 50 -7.17 19.49 39.45
N SER A 51 -7.56 20.72 39.73
CA SER A 51 -7.65 21.87 38.83
C SER A 51 -6.29 22.43 38.43
N ARG A 52 -6.11 22.79 37.14
CA ARG A 52 -5.25 23.92 36.75
C ARG A 52 -5.84 24.66 35.54
N ARG A 53 -5.92 25.98 35.69
CA ARG A 53 -6.61 26.93 34.80
C ARG A 53 -5.98 27.03 33.40
N ARG A 54 -6.82 26.75 32.40
CA ARG A 54 -7.18 27.57 31.22
C ARG A 54 -6.11 28.51 30.63
N ARG A 55 -5.61 28.15 29.44
CA ARG A 55 -5.46 29.09 28.32
C ARG A 55 -6.62 28.85 27.35
N GLN A 56 -7.47 29.85 27.17
CA GLN A 56 -8.59 29.80 26.23
C GLN A 56 -8.04 29.79 24.80
N TRP A 57 -8.23 28.67 24.10
CA TRP A 57 -8.33 28.67 22.65
C TRP A 57 -9.80 28.91 22.31
N HIS A 58 -10.06 29.96 21.54
CA HIS A 58 -11.37 30.18 20.94
C HIS A 58 -11.54 29.14 19.81
N PRO A 59 -12.54 28.23 19.87
CA PRO A 59 -12.91 27.50 18.67
C PRO A 59 -13.51 28.50 17.69
N VAL A 60 -12.98 28.50 16.47
CA VAL A 60 -13.58 29.18 15.32
C VAL A 60 -15.04 28.72 15.25
N ALA A 61 -15.94 29.70 15.24
CA ALA A 61 -17.38 29.50 15.31
C ALA A 61 -17.83 28.45 14.28
N SER A 62 -18.44 27.37 14.77
CA SER A 62 -19.22 26.43 13.97
C SER A 62 -20.32 27.23 13.26
N ALA A 63 -20.16 27.44 11.96
CA ALA A 63 -21.25 27.90 11.13
C ALA A 63 -22.23 26.74 10.97
N ALA A 64 -23.31 26.77 11.75
CA ALA A 64 -24.48 25.94 11.50
C ALA A 64 -25.06 26.34 10.15
N VAL A 65 -24.78 25.56 9.11
CA VAL A 65 -25.48 25.69 7.83
C VAL A 65 -26.85 25.04 8.03
N GLU A 66 -27.85 25.87 8.34
CA GLU A 66 -29.26 25.47 8.26
C GLU A 66 -29.61 25.25 6.79
N LEU A 67 -29.53 23.99 6.31
CA LEU A 67 -30.16 23.60 5.06
C LEU A 67 -31.68 23.59 5.27
N ARG A 68 -32.32 24.75 5.06
CA ARG A 68 -33.77 24.83 4.84
C ARG A 68 -34.05 24.50 3.38
N GLU A 69 -34.30 23.23 3.09
CA GLU A 69 -35.10 22.89 1.91
C GLU A 69 -36.55 23.28 2.21
N ALA A 70 -36.90 24.50 1.81
CA ALA A 70 -38.29 24.94 1.75
C ALA A 70 -38.95 24.28 0.54
N ALA A 71 -39.39 23.02 0.69
CA ALA A 71 -40.40 22.47 -0.18
C ALA A 71 -41.71 23.26 0.05
N ALA A 72 -42.21 23.88 -1.01
CA ALA A 72 -43.43 24.66 -1.00
C ALA A 72 -44.66 23.76 -0.74
N GLY A 73 -45.05 23.66 0.54
CA GLY A 73 -46.25 22.98 1.01
C GLY A 73 -46.12 22.69 2.50
N GLY A 74 -46.97 23.28 3.34
CA GLY A 74 -46.83 23.25 4.81
C GLY A 74 -46.97 21.86 5.44
N GLY A 75 -45.90 21.07 5.39
CA GLY A 75 -45.73 19.80 6.10
C GLY A 75 -44.47 19.84 6.97
N ASP A 76 -44.57 19.32 8.19
CA ASP A 76 -43.47 19.10 9.12
C ASP A 76 -42.40 18.21 8.44
N SER A 77 -41.29 18.80 7.99
CA SER A 77 -40.19 18.10 7.34
C SER A 77 -39.16 17.58 8.37
N VAL A 78 -38.44 16.52 8.01
CA VAL A 78 -37.31 15.99 8.81
C VAL A 78 -36.25 17.08 8.96
N ARG A 79 -35.85 17.37 10.20
CA ARG A 79 -34.74 18.31 10.44
C ARG A 79 -33.44 17.52 10.51
N VAL A 80 -32.50 17.85 9.63
CA VAL A 80 -31.19 17.21 9.59
C VAL A 80 -30.14 18.25 9.94
N THR A 81 -29.33 17.97 10.96
CA THR A 81 -28.19 18.81 11.34
C THR A 81 -26.89 18.08 11.01
N LYS A 82 -26.09 18.69 10.13
CA LYS A 82 -24.82 18.14 9.63
C LYS A 82 -23.66 18.72 10.43
N THR A 83 -22.84 17.86 11.02
CA THR A 83 -21.65 18.25 11.79
C THR A 83 -20.42 17.52 11.26
N PRO A 84 -19.38 18.22 10.77
CA PRO A 84 -18.13 17.59 10.36
C PRO A 84 -17.38 17.02 11.58
N GLN A 85 -16.74 15.87 11.39
CA GLN A 85 -15.93 15.16 12.38
C GLN A 85 -14.50 14.92 11.83
N PRO A 86 -13.51 14.73 12.72
CA PRO A 86 -12.17 14.29 12.31
C PRO A 86 -12.20 12.97 11.56
N GLY A 87 -11.23 12.73 10.67
CA GLY A 87 -11.15 11.56 9.80
C GLY A 87 -12.06 11.66 8.57
N SER A 88 -12.38 12.88 8.09
CA SER A 88 -13.33 13.12 6.99
C SER A 88 -14.61 12.29 7.16
N SER A 89 -15.18 12.40 8.36
CA SER A 89 -16.46 11.80 8.71
C SER A 89 -17.48 12.90 8.96
N VAL A 90 -18.74 12.63 8.65
CA VAL A 90 -19.84 13.56 8.86
C VAL A 90 -20.84 12.89 9.79
N LYS A 91 -21.16 13.58 10.89
CA LYS A 91 -22.26 13.21 11.77
C LYS A 91 -23.53 13.94 11.35
N PHE A 92 -24.58 13.19 11.08
CA PHE A 92 -25.94 13.67 10.93
C PHE A 92 -26.69 13.44 12.23
N SER A 93 -27.26 14.50 12.79
CA SER A 93 -28.24 14.42 13.87
C SER A 93 -29.61 14.70 13.26
N ILE A 94 -30.43 13.64 13.18
CA ILE A 94 -31.74 13.65 12.54
C ILE A 94 -32.80 13.85 13.62
N GLU A 95 -33.68 14.82 13.43
CA GLU A 95 -34.89 15.00 14.22
C GLU A 95 -36.12 14.74 13.35
N VAL A 96 -36.90 13.72 13.71
CA VAL A 96 -38.10 13.29 12.99
C VAL A 96 -39.34 13.87 13.69
N PRO A 97 -40.16 14.65 12.98
CA PRO A 97 -41.38 15.22 13.54
C PRO A 97 -42.48 14.16 13.70
N LYS A 98 -43.45 14.46 14.58
CA LYS A 98 -44.59 13.59 14.90
C LYS A 98 -45.40 13.13 13.69
N SER A 99 -45.52 13.95 12.65
CA SER A 99 -46.27 13.63 11.42
C SER A 99 -45.73 12.36 10.77
N ILE A 100 -44.42 12.31 10.57
CA ILE A 100 -43.70 11.19 9.96
C ILE A 100 -43.70 9.98 10.90
N ILE A 101 -43.55 10.20 12.22
CA ILE A 101 -43.64 9.11 13.21
C ILE A 101 -45.01 8.41 13.11
N HIS A 102 -46.10 9.17 13.06
CA HIS A 102 -47.45 8.63 12.92
C HIS A 102 -47.68 7.92 11.58
N GLU A 103 -47.15 8.47 10.49
CA GLU A 103 -47.24 7.84 9.17
C GLU A 103 -46.53 6.48 9.14
N CYS A 104 -45.28 6.42 9.63
CA CYS A 104 -44.53 5.17 9.76
C CYS A 104 -45.22 4.18 10.69
N TYR A 105 -45.81 4.66 11.79
CA TYR A 105 -46.56 3.82 12.73
C TYR A 105 -47.80 3.20 12.08
N GLN A 106 -48.63 4.00 11.39
CA GLN A 106 -49.81 3.51 10.68
C GLN A 106 -49.45 2.54 9.56
N SER A 107 -48.37 2.83 8.81
CA SER A 107 -47.86 1.93 7.77
C SER A 107 -47.44 0.57 8.37
N THR A 108 -46.71 0.58 9.48
CA THR A 108 -46.29 -0.63 10.21
C THR A 108 -47.48 -1.46 10.67
N LEU A 109 -48.50 -0.81 11.26
CA LEU A 109 -49.75 -1.48 11.65
C LEU A 109 -50.48 -2.09 10.46
N HIS A 110 -50.52 -1.39 9.33
CA HIS A 110 -51.16 -1.88 8.12
C HIS A 110 -50.44 -3.10 7.53
N GLU A 111 -49.10 -3.09 7.51
CA GLU A 111 -48.30 -4.25 7.11
C GLU A 111 -48.52 -5.45 8.04
N TYR A 112 -48.58 -5.21 9.35
CA TYR A 112 -48.82 -6.26 10.34
C TYR A 112 -50.24 -6.83 10.25
N ALA A 113 -51.25 -6.01 10.00
CA ALA A 113 -52.62 -6.46 9.77
C ALA A 113 -52.74 -7.37 8.52
N LYS A 114 -51.87 -7.18 7.51
CA LYS A 114 -51.79 -8.06 6.33
C LYS A 114 -51.04 -9.36 6.64
N ARG A 115 -49.97 -9.28 7.45
CA ARG A 115 -49.04 -10.40 7.69
C ARG A 115 -49.54 -11.37 8.76
N PHE A 116 -50.10 -10.88 9.85
CA PHE A 116 -50.53 -11.69 10.99
C PHE A 116 -51.99 -12.13 10.86
N LYS A 117 -52.23 -13.44 11.05
CA LYS A 117 -53.58 -14.02 11.11
C LYS A 117 -54.10 -13.94 12.54
N VAL A 118 -54.77 -12.85 12.89
CA VAL A 118 -55.38 -12.68 14.21
C VAL A 118 -56.66 -13.54 14.29
N PRO A 119 -56.80 -14.45 15.29
CA PRO A 119 -57.99 -15.27 15.46
C PRO A 119 -59.26 -14.41 15.56
N GLY A 120 -60.32 -14.79 14.82
CA GLY A 120 -61.59 -14.05 14.79
C GLY A 120 -61.67 -12.93 13.74
N PHE A 121 -60.56 -12.59 13.07
CA PHE A 121 -60.54 -11.57 12.01
C PHE A 121 -60.14 -12.17 10.66
N ARG A 122 -60.83 -11.74 9.59
CA ARG A 122 -60.51 -12.18 8.24
C ARG A 122 -59.25 -11.45 7.75
N PRO A 123 -58.25 -12.14 7.16
CA PRO A 123 -57.03 -11.51 6.65
C PRO A 123 -57.34 -10.35 5.68
N GLY A 124 -56.67 -9.22 5.87
CA GLY A 124 -56.81 -8.02 5.02
C GLY A 124 -58.01 -7.11 5.34
N LYS A 125 -58.85 -7.44 6.33
CA LYS A 125 -59.87 -6.53 6.88
C LYS A 125 -59.29 -5.67 8.00
N ILE A 126 -59.92 -4.50 8.24
CA ILE A 126 -59.51 -3.57 9.31
C ILE A 126 -59.65 -4.28 10.66
N ILE A 127 -58.53 -4.46 11.35
CA ILE A 127 -58.44 -4.97 12.72
C ILE A 127 -58.31 -3.74 13.63
N PRO A 128 -59.06 -3.64 14.74
CA PRO A 128 -58.85 -2.58 15.72
C PRO A 128 -57.40 -2.58 16.24
N GLU A 129 -56.75 -1.42 16.23
CA GLU A 129 -55.31 -1.27 16.52
C GLU A 129 -54.93 -1.89 17.86
N ASN A 130 -55.70 -1.64 18.92
CA ASN A 130 -55.46 -2.16 20.26
C ASN A 130 -55.38 -3.70 20.31
N LEU A 131 -56.21 -4.40 19.52
CA LEU A 131 -56.19 -5.86 19.46
C LEU A 131 -54.98 -6.39 18.71
N LEU A 132 -54.58 -5.70 17.63
CA LEU A 132 -53.40 -6.05 16.85
C LEU A 132 -52.12 -5.84 17.67
N ILE A 133 -52.01 -4.71 18.38
CA ILE A 133 -50.87 -4.40 19.25
C ILE A 133 -50.76 -5.40 20.39
N ASN A 134 -51.88 -5.77 21.03
CA ASN A 134 -51.89 -6.78 22.09
C ASN A 134 -51.49 -8.17 21.57
N TYR A 135 -51.84 -8.51 20.32
CA TYR A 135 -51.51 -9.80 19.72
C TYR A 135 -50.04 -9.89 19.27
N VAL A 136 -49.52 -8.85 18.62
CA VAL A 136 -48.13 -8.80 18.12
C VAL A 136 -47.14 -8.50 19.25
N GLY A 137 -47.58 -7.76 20.26
CA GLY A 137 -46.77 -7.26 21.34
C GLY A 137 -46.36 -5.80 21.11
N PRO A 138 -46.54 -4.90 22.10
CA PRO A 138 -46.29 -3.47 21.93
C PRO A 138 -44.82 -3.15 21.60
N GLN A 139 -43.87 -3.90 22.17
CA GLN A 139 -42.44 -3.72 21.89
C GLN A 139 -42.08 -4.06 20.43
N HIS A 140 -42.65 -5.12 19.87
CA HIS A 140 -42.40 -5.49 18.47
C HIS A 140 -42.93 -4.44 17.50
N VAL A 141 -44.11 -3.89 17.77
CA VAL A 141 -44.68 -2.78 16.98
C VAL A 141 -43.78 -1.54 17.08
N GLN A 142 -43.29 -1.23 18.27
CA GLN A 142 -42.38 -0.11 18.50
C GLN A 142 -41.07 -0.28 17.71
N ASP A 143 -40.42 -1.44 17.82
CA ASP A 143 -39.16 -1.72 17.13
C ASP A 143 -39.31 -1.62 15.61
N ALA A 144 -40.38 -2.21 15.06
CA ALA A 144 -40.64 -2.14 13.63
C ALA A 144 -40.99 -0.73 13.15
N THR A 145 -41.66 0.06 14.00
CA THR A 145 -41.91 1.47 13.69
C THR A 145 -40.61 2.27 13.66
N ILE A 146 -39.69 2.03 14.60
CA ILE A 146 -38.35 2.64 14.59
C ILE A 146 -37.58 2.24 13.32
N GLU A 147 -37.59 0.96 12.94
CA GLU A 147 -36.99 0.51 11.69
C GLU A 147 -37.61 1.18 10.46
N ALA A 148 -38.93 1.34 10.42
CA ALA A 148 -39.63 2.02 9.33
C ALA A 148 -39.23 3.50 9.25
N ILE A 149 -39.12 4.18 10.39
CA ILE A 149 -38.64 5.56 10.48
C ILE A 149 -37.21 5.66 9.93
N LEU A 150 -36.31 4.77 10.35
CA LEU A 150 -34.93 4.75 9.86
C LEU A 150 -34.90 4.55 8.33
N LYS A 151 -35.64 3.56 7.80
CA LYS A 151 -35.73 3.31 6.35
C LYS A 151 -36.24 4.51 5.57
N HIS A 152 -37.21 5.25 6.11
CA HIS A 152 -37.79 6.41 5.45
C HIS A 152 -36.89 7.65 5.51
N THR A 153 -36.26 7.88 6.67
CA THR A 153 -35.56 9.15 6.94
C THR A 153 -34.05 9.11 6.64
N LEU A 154 -33.42 7.93 6.65
CA LEU A 154 -31.99 7.80 6.33
C LEU A 154 -31.65 8.28 4.91
N PRO A 155 -32.33 7.84 3.83
CA PRO A 155 -32.00 8.31 2.48
C PRO A 155 -32.13 9.84 2.34
N GLN A 156 -33.16 10.42 2.98
CA GLN A 156 -33.38 11.86 2.97
C GLN A 156 -32.27 12.64 3.72
N ALA A 157 -31.74 12.07 4.80
CA ALA A 157 -30.64 12.69 5.53
C ALA A 157 -29.29 12.59 4.78
N LEU A 158 -29.11 11.53 4.00
CA LEU A 158 -27.87 11.22 3.29
C LEU A 158 -27.75 11.89 1.92
N SER A 159 -28.84 12.39 1.33
CA SER A 159 -28.86 13.05 0.02
C SER A 159 -27.80 14.15 -0.13
N SER A 160 -27.52 14.91 0.93
CA SER A 160 -26.53 16.00 0.93
C SER A 160 -25.06 15.55 0.81
N VAL A 161 -24.77 14.25 0.93
CA VAL A 161 -23.42 13.68 0.85
C VAL A 161 -23.34 12.47 -0.08
N GLU A 162 -24.41 12.15 -0.80
CA GLU A 162 -24.50 10.95 -1.63
C GLU A 162 -23.35 10.85 -2.64
N ASP A 163 -23.00 11.97 -3.30
CA ASP A 163 -21.89 12.05 -4.27
C ASP A 163 -20.49 11.83 -3.68
N ARG A 164 -20.35 11.90 -2.36
CA ARG A 164 -19.06 11.84 -1.66
C ARG A 164 -19.02 10.79 -0.58
N ALA A 165 -20.10 10.08 -0.30
CA ALA A 165 -20.14 9.04 0.71
C ALA A 165 -19.31 7.85 0.21
N LEU A 166 -18.42 7.35 1.07
CA LEU A 166 -17.73 6.09 0.78
C LEU A 166 -18.74 4.94 0.92
N GLU A 167 -18.65 3.94 0.03
CA GLU A 167 -19.51 2.77 0.05
C GLU A 167 -19.48 2.06 1.41
N ASP A 168 -20.63 1.54 1.85
CA ASP A 168 -20.83 0.83 3.12
C ASP A 168 -20.32 1.56 4.38
N SER A 169 -20.13 2.88 4.33
CA SER A 169 -19.59 3.66 5.44
C SER A 169 -20.64 4.18 6.43
N VAL A 170 -21.92 4.00 6.12
CA VAL A 170 -23.04 4.50 6.94
C VAL A 170 -23.14 3.70 8.23
N ARG A 171 -23.02 4.38 9.38
CA ARG A 171 -23.12 3.77 10.71
C ARG A 171 -24.07 4.57 11.59
N ILE A 172 -25.11 3.92 12.09
CA ILE A 172 -25.99 4.53 13.08
C ILE A 172 -25.27 4.52 14.44
N LEU A 173 -25.04 5.71 15.01
CA LEU A 173 -24.29 5.87 16.26
C LEU A 173 -25.16 5.63 17.49
N THR A 174 -26.44 6.00 17.41
CA THR A 174 -27.40 5.76 18.48
C THR A 174 -27.67 4.27 18.59
N GLN A 175 -27.58 3.71 19.80
CA GLN A 175 -27.91 2.30 20.00
C GLN A 175 -29.43 2.10 19.90
N PHE A 176 -29.85 0.93 19.44
CA PHE A 176 -31.27 0.65 19.23
C PHE A 176 -32.06 0.67 20.55
N ASP A 177 -31.47 0.25 21.66
CA ASP A 177 -32.11 0.32 22.98
C ASP A 177 -32.35 1.78 23.46
N ASP A 178 -31.45 2.70 23.10
CA ASP A 178 -31.61 4.13 23.39
C ASP A 178 -32.72 4.75 22.53
N MET A 179 -32.83 4.32 21.27
CA MET A 179 -33.95 4.70 20.39
C MET A 179 -35.28 4.21 20.95
N ARG A 180 -35.33 2.94 21.41
CA ARG A 180 -36.54 2.38 22.02
C ARG A 180 -36.96 3.16 23.27
N SER A 181 -35.99 3.56 24.09
CA SER A 181 -36.26 4.31 25.33
C SER A 181 -36.71 5.75 25.09
N SER A 182 -36.27 6.37 23.99
CA SER A 182 -36.60 7.76 23.62
C SER A 182 -37.81 7.90 22.69
N PHE A 183 -38.29 6.80 22.11
CA PHE A 183 -39.41 6.79 21.18
C PHE A 183 -40.74 7.15 21.86
N SER A 184 -41.47 8.08 21.25
CA SER A 184 -42.83 8.46 21.63
C SER A 184 -43.61 8.92 20.39
N LEU A 185 -44.88 8.56 20.32
CA LEU A 185 -45.77 8.92 19.20
C LEU A 185 -46.04 10.43 19.13
N ASP A 186 -46.20 11.07 20.29
CA ASP A 186 -46.51 12.49 20.40
C ASP A 186 -45.26 13.39 20.45
N GLY A 187 -44.07 12.77 20.40
CA GLY A 187 -42.78 13.44 20.59
C GLY A 187 -42.04 13.74 19.28
N VAL A 188 -40.79 14.15 19.44
CA VAL A 188 -39.80 14.22 18.35
C VAL A 188 -38.82 13.08 18.56
N PHE A 189 -38.59 12.30 17.51
CA PHE A 189 -37.64 11.19 17.55
C PHE A 189 -36.27 11.66 17.05
N ARG A 190 -35.20 11.33 17.77
CA ARG A 190 -33.84 11.78 17.44
C ARG A 190 -32.89 10.60 17.35
N TYR A 191 -32.06 10.60 16.32
CA TYR A 191 -30.98 9.64 16.20
C TYR A 191 -29.79 10.22 15.41
N ASP A 192 -28.63 9.65 15.66
CA ASP A 192 -27.36 10.09 15.09
C ASP A 192 -26.80 9.04 14.12
N VAL A 193 -26.26 9.51 13.00
CA VAL A 193 -25.62 8.70 11.96
C VAL A 193 -24.26 9.28 11.64
N ALA A 194 -23.24 8.43 11.49
CA ALA A 194 -21.94 8.80 10.95
C ALA A 194 -21.76 8.21 9.57
N VAL A 195 -21.14 8.97 8.68
CA VAL A 195 -20.80 8.54 7.31
C VAL A 195 -19.38 8.98 7.03
N ASN A 196 -18.56 8.12 6.45
CA ASN A 196 -17.25 8.54 5.97
C ASN A 196 -17.43 9.14 4.59
N VAL A 197 -16.90 10.34 4.39
CA VAL A 197 -16.95 11.01 3.09
C VAL A 197 -15.55 11.06 2.49
N ALA A 198 -15.51 11.07 1.16
CA ALA A 198 -14.30 11.28 0.38
C ALA A 198 -13.60 12.56 0.88
N PRO A 199 -12.31 12.48 1.22
CA PRO A 199 -11.58 13.61 1.76
C PRO A 199 -11.58 14.82 0.83
N GLU A 200 -11.55 16.01 1.42
CA GLU A 200 -11.25 17.24 0.68
C GLU A 200 -9.76 17.55 0.73
N VAL A 201 -9.20 17.89 -0.42
CA VAL A 201 -7.82 18.33 -0.55
C VAL A 201 -7.71 19.78 -0.08
N ARG A 202 -6.90 20.02 0.95
CA ARG A 202 -6.53 21.37 1.38
C ARG A 202 -5.09 21.65 0.99
N TRP A 203 -4.91 22.57 0.05
CA TRP A 203 -3.60 23.04 -0.35
C TRP A 203 -3.02 23.97 0.72
N LEU A 204 -1.78 23.74 1.12
CA LEU A 204 -1.10 24.52 2.15
C LEU A 204 -0.61 25.89 1.64
N SER A 205 -0.45 26.02 0.32
CA SER A 205 0.00 27.25 -0.35
C SER A 205 -1.10 27.82 -1.25
N GLU A 206 -1.18 29.15 -1.36
CA GLU A 206 -2.15 29.83 -2.23
C GLU A 206 -1.93 29.50 -3.71
N ASP A 207 -0.67 29.34 -4.10
CA ASP A 207 -0.27 28.94 -5.46
C ASP A 207 -0.54 27.44 -5.75
N LYS A 208 -0.97 26.67 -4.75
CA LYS A 208 -1.23 25.23 -4.83
C LYS A 208 -0.02 24.46 -5.40
N TYR A 209 -0.13 23.97 -6.63
CA TYR A 209 0.88 23.24 -7.39
C TYR A 209 1.48 24.09 -8.54
N LYS A 210 1.05 25.34 -8.71
CA LYS A 210 1.58 26.24 -9.74
C LYS A 210 2.99 26.66 -9.38
N ASN A 211 3.89 26.69 -10.37
CA ASN A 211 5.33 26.99 -10.19
C ASN A 211 6.06 25.98 -9.27
N LEU A 212 5.62 24.72 -9.24
CA LEU A 212 6.30 23.67 -8.49
C LEU A 212 7.76 23.56 -8.95
N LYS A 213 8.68 23.57 -7.99
CA LYS A 213 10.10 23.29 -8.20
C LYS A 213 10.40 21.90 -7.66
N VAL A 214 10.86 21.01 -8.53
CA VAL A 214 11.15 19.63 -8.18
C VAL A 214 12.62 19.36 -8.45
N VAL A 215 13.34 18.90 -7.43
CA VAL A 215 14.71 18.43 -7.56
C VAL A 215 14.67 16.92 -7.70
N VAL A 216 15.24 16.40 -8.77
CA VAL A 216 15.33 14.96 -9.06
C VAL A 216 16.78 14.53 -8.90
N GLU A 217 17.01 13.65 -7.93
CA GLU A 217 18.33 13.06 -7.70
C GLU A 217 18.48 11.82 -8.58
N ILE A 218 19.46 11.84 -9.48
CA ILE A 218 19.79 10.71 -10.35
C ILE A 218 21.03 10.01 -9.80
N ASP A 219 20.91 8.72 -9.51
CA ASP A 219 22.02 7.88 -9.11
C ASP A 219 22.95 7.60 -10.30
N ASP A 220 24.24 7.78 -10.08
CA ASP A 220 25.32 7.43 -11.01
C ASP A 220 25.31 5.96 -11.45
N ALA A 221 24.68 5.07 -10.68
CA ALA A 221 24.49 3.66 -11.03
C ALA A 221 23.54 3.44 -12.22
N VAL A 222 22.75 4.46 -12.58
CA VAL A 222 21.77 4.45 -13.68
C VAL A 222 22.37 4.96 -14.99
N ASP A 223 23.55 5.58 -14.95
CA ASP A 223 24.26 6.09 -16.14
C ASP A 223 24.47 4.98 -17.19
N ALA A 224 23.94 5.18 -18.40
CA ALA A 224 23.93 4.14 -19.42
C ALA A 224 25.33 3.77 -19.89
N GLU A 225 26.29 4.69 -19.92
CA GLU A 225 27.66 4.40 -20.37
C GLU A 225 28.37 3.51 -19.34
N LYS A 226 28.31 3.89 -18.06
CA LYS A 226 28.87 3.08 -16.96
C LYS A 226 28.21 1.70 -16.90
N ALA A 227 26.88 1.64 -17.06
CA ALA A 227 26.13 0.38 -17.06
C ALA A 227 26.47 -0.51 -18.27
N ALA A 228 26.55 0.07 -19.47
CA ALA A 228 26.91 -0.65 -20.70
C ALA A 228 28.32 -1.22 -20.62
N GLN A 229 29.27 -0.43 -20.11
CA GLN A 229 30.65 -0.87 -19.92
C GLN A 229 30.73 -2.04 -18.91
N LYS A 230 30.01 -1.95 -17.78
CA LYS A 230 29.93 -3.03 -16.80
C LYS A 230 29.32 -4.31 -17.39
N GLU A 231 28.24 -4.18 -18.16
CA GLU A 231 27.59 -5.33 -18.80
C GLU A 231 28.49 -5.98 -19.87
N LEU A 232 29.20 -5.18 -20.67
CA LEU A 232 30.17 -5.69 -21.62
C LEU A 232 31.30 -6.44 -20.92
N GLN A 233 31.86 -5.86 -19.85
CA GLN A 233 32.89 -6.51 -19.03
C GLN A 233 32.38 -7.83 -18.44
N ARG A 234 31.15 -7.86 -17.91
CA ARG A 234 30.54 -9.07 -17.37
C ARG A 234 30.42 -10.17 -18.42
N ARG A 235 29.97 -9.83 -19.63
CA ARG A 235 29.85 -10.79 -20.74
C ARG A 235 31.21 -11.28 -21.24
N HIS A 236 32.19 -10.39 -21.35
CA HIS A 236 33.55 -10.75 -21.73
C HIS A 236 34.18 -11.69 -20.71
N LYS A 237 34.02 -11.40 -19.42
CA LYS A 237 34.43 -12.29 -18.33
C LYS A 237 33.78 -13.67 -18.42
N ALA A 238 32.50 -13.75 -18.74
CA ALA A 238 31.80 -15.03 -18.88
C ALA A 238 32.36 -15.93 -20.00
N LEU A 239 33.09 -15.36 -20.97
CA LEU A 239 33.78 -16.12 -22.02
C LEU A 239 35.19 -16.59 -21.62
N GLY A 240 35.71 -16.10 -20.49
CA GLY A 240 37.04 -16.45 -20.00
C GLY A 240 37.12 -17.88 -19.49
N LEU A 241 38.23 -18.55 -19.81
CA LEU A 241 38.51 -19.89 -19.30
C LEU A 241 39.17 -19.79 -17.92
N LEU A 242 38.68 -20.58 -16.96
CA LEU A 242 39.31 -20.68 -15.64
C LEU A 242 40.51 -21.62 -15.71
N ARG A 243 41.66 -21.13 -15.26
CA ARG A 243 42.92 -21.87 -15.20
C ARG A 243 43.42 -21.94 -13.76
N ILE A 244 43.83 -23.11 -13.34
CA ILE A 244 44.31 -23.33 -11.96
C ILE A 244 45.63 -22.59 -11.76
N VAL A 245 45.75 -21.89 -10.63
CA VAL A 245 46.98 -21.25 -10.17
C VAL A 245 47.53 -22.08 -9.00
N ALA A 246 48.73 -22.65 -9.16
CA ALA A 246 49.42 -23.38 -8.09
C ALA A 246 50.65 -22.62 -7.55
N ASP A 247 51.29 -21.78 -8.37
CA ASP A 247 52.66 -21.33 -8.11
C ASP A 247 52.76 -19.94 -7.46
N ARG A 248 51.65 -19.21 -7.36
CA ARG A 248 51.56 -17.87 -6.75
C ARG A 248 50.36 -17.73 -5.81
N GLY A 249 50.40 -16.73 -4.95
CA GLY A 249 49.27 -16.37 -4.09
C GLY A 249 48.18 -15.58 -4.83
N LEU A 250 47.01 -15.47 -4.18
CA LEU A 250 45.84 -14.73 -4.63
C LEU A 250 46.16 -13.28 -5.00
N GLN A 251 45.74 -12.85 -6.18
CA GLN A 251 45.81 -11.47 -6.65
C GLN A 251 44.39 -10.95 -6.97
N ILE A 252 44.24 -9.62 -7.04
CA ILE A 252 42.99 -9.00 -7.52
C ILE A 252 42.83 -9.38 -9.00
N GLY A 253 41.66 -9.89 -9.38
CA GLY A 253 41.40 -10.47 -10.71
C GLY A 253 41.20 -11.99 -10.71
N ASP A 254 41.64 -12.67 -9.65
CA ASP A 254 41.50 -14.11 -9.51
C ASP A 254 40.13 -14.52 -8.95
N LEU A 255 39.76 -15.78 -9.21
CA LEU A 255 38.63 -16.46 -8.58
C LEU A 255 39.16 -17.50 -7.60
N VAL A 256 38.65 -17.50 -6.37
CA VAL A 256 39.10 -18.38 -5.31
C VAL A 256 37.94 -19.15 -4.70
N VAL A 257 38.18 -20.44 -4.41
CA VAL A 257 37.24 -21.30 -3.70
C VAL A 257 37.69 -21.43 -2.25
N LEU A 258 36.84 -20.99 -1.33
CA LEU A 258 37.17 -20.84 0.08
C LEU A 258 36.21 -21.65 0.96
N ASP A 259 36.73 -22.20 2.05
CA ASP A 259 35.91 -22.52 3.22
C ASP A 259 36.11 -21.41 4.27
N ILE A 260 35.01 -20.79 4.68
CA ILE A 260 34.98 -19.65 5.58
C ILE A 260 34.33 -20.11 6.88
N PHE A 261 35.05 -19.92 7.99
CA PHE A 261 34.57 -20.12 9.35
C PHE A 261 34.64 -18.80 10.11
N ALA A 262 33.63 -18.52 10.93
CA ALA A 262 33.52 -17.26 11.65
C ALA A 262 33.13 -17.52 13.12
N GLU A 263 33.92 -16.96 14.04
CA GLU A 263 33.69 -17.05 15.48
C GLU A 263 33.65 -15.63 16.06
N THR A 264 32.79 -15.36 17.04
CA THR A 264 32.80 -14.07 17.75
C THR A 264 34.09 -13.90 18.56
N ILE A 265 34.48 -12.66 18.81
CA ILE A 265 35.60 -12.32 19.71
C ILE A 265 35.01 -11.73 21.00
N ASN A 266 35.28 -12.38 22.13
CA ASN A 266 34.83 -11.90 23.44
C ASN A 266 35.60 -10.64 23.89
N SER A 267 35.10 -9.94 24.91
CA SER A 267 35.75 -8.75 25.51
C SER A 267 37.21 -8.99 25.90
N ASP A 268 37.54 -10.23 26.25
CA ASP A 268 38.85 -10.63 26.77
C ASP A 268 39.80 -11.11 25.66
N GLY A 269 39.37 -11.01 24.39
CA GLY A 269 40.13 -11.41 23.21
C GLY A 269 40.09 -12.91 22.89
N SER A 270 39.36 -13.71 23.68
CA SER A 270 39.16 -15.14 23.42
C SER A 270 38.10 -15.38 22.33
N LYS A 271 38.23 -16.51 21.62
CA LYS A 271 37.21 -17.00 20.68
C LYS A 271 35.90 -17.32 21.43
N GLY A 272 34.79 -16.80 20.92
CA GLY A 272 33.44 -16.97 21.43
C GLY A 272 32.62 -17.96 20.61
N GLU A 273 31.31 -17.73 20.52
CA GLU A 273 30.37 -18.58 19.78
C GLU A 273 30.56 -18.47 18.25
N LYS A 274 30.23 -19.56 17.56
CA LYS A 274 30.22 -19.62 16.09
C LYS A 274 29.13 -18.74 15.49
N ILE A 275 29.44 -18.06 14.40
CA ILE A 275 28.51 -17.21 13.66
C ILE A 275 28.07 -17.98 12.41
N SER A 276 27.05 -18.84 12.56
CA SER A 276 26.58 -19.72 11.47
C SER A 276 26.16 -18.96 10.20
N SER A 277 25.65 -17.73 10.34
CA SER A 277 25.28 -16.88 9.20
C SER A 277 26.46 -16.35 8.39
N ALA A 278 27.68 -16.44 8.92
CA ALA A 278 28.91 -15.99 8.28
C ALA A 278 29.86 -17.16 7.90
N GLU A 279 29.41 -18.41 8.05
CA GLU A 279 30.14 -19.60 7.61
C GLU A 279 29.68 -20.01 6.20
N SER A 280 30.63 -20.43 5.36
CA SER A 280 30.31 -20.96 4.03
C SER A 280 31.38 -21.93 3.57
N THR A 281 30.97 -23.12 3.14
CA THR A 281 31.87 -24.13 2.56
C THR A 281 31.79 -24.12 1.03
N GLY A 282 32.94 -24.13 0.35
CA GLY A 282 32.99 -24.05 -1.11
C GLY A 282 32.51 -22.71 -1.67
N PHE A 283 32.73 -21.62 -0.92
CA PHE A 283 32.38 -20.27 -1.34
C PHE A 283 33.24 -19.84 -2.52
N HIS A 284 32.61 -19.49 -3.63
CA HIS A 284 33.30 -18.97 -4.81
C HIS A 284 33.36 -17.45 -4.71
N LEU A 285 34.57 -16.92 -4.60
CA LEU A 285 34.80 -15.48 -4.53
C LEU A 285 35.55 -15.01 -5.78
N ASP A 286 34.90 -14.15 -6.56
CA ASP A 286 35.57 -13.36 -7.59
C ASP A 286 36.11 -12.07 -6.97
N THR A 287 37.43 -11.90 -6.96
CA THR A 287 38.07 -10.78 -6.24
C THR A 287 37.82 -9.41 -6.87
N GLU A 288 37.31 -9.35 -8.11
CA GLU A 288 36.90 -8.10 -8.74
C GLU A 288 35.48 -7.66 -8.30
N GLU A 289 34.67 -8.58 -7.77
CA GLU A 289 33.32 -8.30 -7.27
C GLU A 289 33.35 -8.16 -5.74
N ASN A 290 33.78 -7.00 -5.25
CA ASN A 290 33.99 -6.75 -3.81
C ASN A 290 32.75 -6.23 -3.06
N ASN A 291 31.64 -5.96 -3.76
CA ASN A 291 30.49 -5.24 -3.19
C ASN A 291 29.79 -5.94 -2.03
N ASN A 292 29.88 -7.28 -1.92
CA ASN A 292 29.15 -8.06 -0.93
C ASN A 292 30.03 -8.58 0.22
N LEU A 293 31.30 -8.16 0.29
CA LEU A 293 32.22 -8.62 1.33
C LEU A 293 32.34 -7.60 2.47
N VAL A 294 32.54 -8.10 3.68
CA VAL A 294 32.84 -7.24 4.84
C VAL A 294 34.14 -6.47 4.57
N PRO A 295 34.18 -5.15 4.80
CA PRO A 295 35.38 -4.35 4.60
C PRO A 295 36.61 -4.96 5.30
N GLY A 296 37.74 -5.05 4.58
CA GLY A 296 38.98 -5.65 5.07
C GLY A 296 39.11 -7.17 4.86
N PHE A 297 38.02 -7.87 4.48
CA PHE A 297 38.04 -9.31 4.21
C PHE A 297 38.93 -9.66 3.02
N LEU A 298 38.68 -9.03 1.87
CA LEU A 298 39.47 -9.27 0.65
C LEU A 298 40.95 -8.94 0.87
N GLY A 299 41.25 -7.82 1.51
CA GLY A 299 42.63 -7.39 1.79
C GLY A 299 43.42 -8.41 2.62
N SER A 300 42.76 -9.10 3.56
CA SER A 300 43.38 -10.12 4.40
C SER A 300 43.66 -11.44 3.64
N LEU A 301 42.94 -11.68 2.54
CA LEU A 301 43.11 -12.87 1.70
C LEU A 301 44.19 -12.71 0.62
N ILE A 302 44.54 -11.48 0.23
CA ILE A 302 45.55 -11.25 -0.81
C ILE A 302 46.85 -12.00 -0.46
N GLY A 303 47.40 -12.70 -1.45
CA GLY A 303 48.60 -13.51 -1.33
C GLY A 303 48.42 -14.90 -0.69
N ILE A 304 47.21 -15.30 -0.28
CA ILE A 304 46.95 -16.68 0.19
C ILE A 304 47.18 -17.68 -0.94
N ARG A 305 47.83 -18.81 -0.62
CA ARG A 305 48.09 -19.89 -1.60
C ARG A 305 47.03 -21.00 -1.50
N PRO A 306 46.83 -21.79 -2.57
CA PRO A 306 46.02 -23.01 -2.49
C PRO A 306 46.49 -23.94 -1.36
N GLY A 307 45.54 -24.46 -0.59
CA GLY A 307 45.78 -25.28 0.60
C GLY A 307 46.16 -24.51 1.87
N GLU A 308 46.41 -23.20 1.80
CA GLU A 308 46.77 -22.39 2.96
C GLU A 308 45.53 -22.04 3.79
N THR A 309 45.70 -22.07 5.12
CA THR A 309 44.70 -21.59 6.08
C THR A 309 45.18 -20.27 6.67
N ARG A 310 44.31 -19.26 6.69
CA ARG A 310 44.61 -17.95 7.24
C ARG A 310 43.51 -17.51 8.19
N SER A 311 43.92 -16.96 9.34
CA SER A 311 43.01 -16.43 10.34
C SER A 311 43.27 -14.95 10.57
N PHE A 312 42.21 -14.13 10.55
CA PHE A 312 42.28 -12.68 10.76
C PHE A 312 41.01 -12.14 11.42
N PRO A 313 41.11 -11.14 12.31
CA PRO A 313 39.95 -10.51 12.94
C PRO A 313 39.36 -9.41 12.05
N ILE A 314 38.03 -9.36 11.97
CA ILE A 314 37.28 -8.29 11.29
C ILE A 314 36.12 -7.84 12.17
N GLN A 315 35.84 -6.54 12.13
CA GLN A 315 34.65 -5.97 12.75
C GLN A 315 33.61 -5.68 11.68
N PHE A 316 32.39 -6.19 11.89
CA PHE A 316 31.26 -5.87 11.04
C PHE A 316 30.88 -4.38 11.23
N PRO A 317 30.58 -3.65 10.14
CA PRO A 317 30.18 -2.26 10.23
C PRO A 317 28.81 -2.12 10.92
N GLU A 318 28.56 -0.97 11.53
CA GLU A 318 27.25 -0.64 12.12
C GLU A 318 26.14 -0.59 11.06
N SER A 319 26.49 -0.36 9.79
CA SER A 319 25.57 -0.29 8.66
C SER A 319 25.29 -1.65 7.99
N PHE A 320 25.70 -2.77 8.59
CA PHE A 320 25.51 -4.10 7.99
C PHE A 320 24.02 -4.46 7.90
N GLU A 321 23.59 -5.09 6.80
CA GLU A 321 22.17 -5.38 6.56
C GLU A 321 21.54 -6.22 7.69
N GLN A 322 22.27 -7.24 8.14
CA GLN A 322 21.83 -8.12 9.21
C GLN A 322 22.07 -7.49 10.59
N GLU A 323 20.98 -7.13 11.26
CA GLU A 323 20.98 -6.40 12.52
C GLU A 323 21.74 -7.13 13.65
N SER A 324 21.69 -8.47 13.68
CA SER A 324 22.41 -9.29 14.66
C SER A 324 23.93 -9.27 14.51
N LEU A 325 24.46 -8.80 13.39
CA LEU A 325 25.90 -8.76 13.10
C LEU A 325 26.50 -7.36 13.17
N ARG A 326 25.67 -6.30 13.28
CA ARG A 326 26.15 -4.91 13.33
C ARG A 326 27.10 -4.70 14.51
N GLY A 327 28.28 -4.14 14.24
CA GLY A 327 29.30 -3.84 15.26
C GLY A 327 30.03 -5.04 15.86
N VAL A 328 29.63 -6.28 15.54
CA VAL A 328 30.21 -7.51 16.10
C VAL A 328 31.65 -7.69 15.62
N ARG A 329 32.55 -8.07 16.54
CA ARG A 329 33.91 -8.48 16.20
C ARG A 329 33.97 -9.99 15.99
N ALA A 330 34.43 -10.40 14.81
CA ALA A 330 34.54 -11.79 14.43
C ALA A 330 35.97 -12.17 14.03
N GLN A 331 36.40 -13.34 14.46
CA GLN A 331 37.61 -14.00 14.00
C GLN A 331 37.25 -14.89 12.81
N PHE A 332 37.73 -14.51 11.62
CA PHE A 332 37.59 -15.34 10.44
C PHE A 332 38.75 -16.34 10.38
N THR A 333 38.44 -17.57 9.99
CA THR A 333 39.40 -18.59 9.59
C THR A 333 39.00 -19.08 8.21
N VAL A 334 39.86 -18.83 7.23
CA VAL A 334 39.60 -19.11 5.84
C VAL A 334 40.59 -20.14 5.33
N VAL A 335 40.09 -21.19 4.70
CA VAL A 335 40.88 -22.22 4.02
C VAL A 335 40.76 -22.00 2.52
N CYS A 336 41.88 -21.71 1.85
CA CYS A 336 41.90 -21.62 0.39
C CYS A 336 41.93 -23.03 -0.20
N LYS A 337 40.86 -23.48 -0.83
CA LYS A 337 40.83 -24.79 -1.50
C LYS A 337 41.53 -24.73 -2.85
N GLU A 338 41.02 -23.85 -3.71
CA GLU A 338 41.47 -23.76 -5.10
C GLU A 338 41.56 -22.29 -5.50
N LEU A 339 42.54 -21.99 -6.34
CA LEU A 339 42.77 -20.68 -6.91
C LEU A 339 42.75 -20.78 -8.42
N PHE A 340 42.01 -19.89 -9.06
CA PHE A 340 41.87 -19.81 -10.50
C PHE A 340 42.20 -18.40 -10.97
N TYR A 341 42.89 -18.29 -12.10
CA TYR A 341 42.94 -17.05 -12.86
C TYR A 341 42.05 -17.19 -14.09
N ARG A 342 41.47 -16.07 -14.54
CA ARG A 342 40.60 -16.04 -15.70
C ARG A 342 41.41 -15.63 -16.94
N GLU A 343 41.59 -16.58 -17.85
CA GLU A 343 42.20 -16.34 -19.15
C GLU A 343 41.13 -15.78 -20.09
N LEU A 344 41.14 -14.46 -20.27
CA LEU A 344 40.20 -13.77 -21.15
C LEU A 344 40.66 -13.87 -22.61
N PRO A 345 39.76 -14.17 -23.55
CA PRO A 345 40.09 -14.10 -24.97
C PRO A 345 40.33 -12.65 -25.41
N GLU A 346 41.16 -12.45 -26.43
CA GLU A 346 41.40 -11.13 -27.03
C GLU A 346 40.08 -10.53 -27.53
N MET A 347 39.85 -9.25 -27.23
CA MET A 347 38.62 -8.56 -27.60
C MET A 347 38.64 -8.19 -29.08
N ASP A 348 38.27 -9.14 -29.94
CA ASP A 348 38.19 -8.99 -31.41
C ASP A 348 36.76 -9.26 -31.95
N ASP A 349 36.53 -8.95 -33.22
CA ASP A 349 35.22 -9.12 -33.87
C ASP A 349 34.74 -10.57 -33.92
N SER A 350 35.64 -11.55 -33.77
CA SER A 350 35.27 -12.97 -33.73
C SER A 350 34.43 -13.32 -32.49
N LEU A 351 34.57 -12.53 -31.41
CA LEU A 351 33.79 -12.68 -30.18
C LEU A 351 32.43 -12.01 -30.24
N ALA A 352 32.16 -11.12 -31.20
CA ALA A 352 30.94 -10.32 -31.24
C ALA A 352 29.66 -11.17 -31.13
N GLY A 353 29.57 -12.23 -31.95
CA GLY A 353 28.43 -13.15 -31.93
C GLY A 353 28.32 -14.00 -30.67
N ARG A 354 29.43 -14.21 -29.94
CA ARG A 354 29.43 -14.91 -28.64
C ARG A 354 28.99 -13.99 -27.49
N LEU A 355 29.34 -12.70 -27.56
CA LEU A 355 28.95 -11.69 -26.57
C LEU A 355 27.48 -11.30 -26.70
N LEU A 356 27.01 -11.13 -27.92
CA LEU A 356 25.63 -10.83 -28.22
C LEU A 356 25.20 -11.51 -29.53
N PRO A 357 24.28 -12.49 -29.48
CA PRO A 357 23.79 -13.16 -30.67
C PRO A 357 23.23 -12.15 -31.68
N GLY A 358 23.69 -12.23 -32.93
CA GLY A 358 23.25 -11.36 -34.04
C GLY A 358 24.20 -10.21 -34.39
N CYS A 359 25.22 -9.94 -33.58
CA CYS A 359 26.26 -8.95 -33.89
C CYS A 359 27.47 -9.56 -34.60
N LYS A 360 28.10 -8.79 -35.49
CA LYS A 360 29.28 -9.19 -36.28
C LYS A 360 30.57 -8.49 -35.85
N THR A 361 30.47 -7.32 -35.23
CA THR A 361 31.63 -6.56 -34.74
C THR A 361 31.47 -6.20 -33.26
N ILE A 362 32.58 -5.93 -32.57
CA ILE A 362 32.54 -5.50 -31.16
C ILE A 362 31.85 -4.15 -31.00
N ASP A 363 31.99 -3.26 -31.99
CA ASP A 363 31.33 -1.96 -31.95
C ASP A 363 29.80 -2.09 -32.05
N GLU A 364 29.29 -3.00 -32.87
CA GLU A 364 27.86 -3.34 -32.89
C GLU A 364 27.37 -3.87 -31.54
N VAL A 365 28.19 -4.67 -30.84
CA VAL A 365 27.87 -5.16 -29.49
C VAL A 365 27.80 -4.01 -28.49
N ARG A 366 28.79 -3.11 -28.51
CA ARG A 366 28.83 -1.93 -27.64
C ARG A 366 27.62 -1.04 -27.85
N GLU A 367 27.31 -0.73 -29.10
CA GLU A 367 26.20 0.16 -29.45
C GLU A 367 24.85 -0.43 -29.04
N ARG A 368 24.64 -1.72 -29.27
CA ARG A 368 23.37 -2.39 -28.90
C ARG A 368 23.19 -2.57 -27.39
N ILE A 369 24.27 -2.81 -26.65
CA ILE A 369 24.23 -2.81 -25.18
C ILE A 369 23.94 -1.38 -24.68
N LEU A 370 24.59 -0.37 -25.26
CA LEU A 370 24.38 1.03 -24.90
C LEU A 370 22.94 1.48 -25.17
N GLU A 371 22.36 1.13 -26.32
CA GLU A 371 20.96 1.45 -26.66
C GLU A 371 20.00 0.87 -25.61
N ARG A 372 20.16 -0.41 -25.27
CA ARG A 372 19.37 -1.04 -24.19
C ARG A 372 19.59 -0.35 -22.84
N CYS A 373 20.81 0.03 -22.50
CA CYS A 373 21.11 0.73 -21.25
C CYS A 373 20.50 2.13 -21.23
N LYS A 374 20.46 2.84 -22.36
CA LYS A 374 19.79 4.14 -22.51
C LYS A 374 18.29 4.05 -22.30
N GLU A 375 17.65 2.99 -22.80
CA GLU A 375 16.22 2.74 -22.52
C GLU A 375 15.98 2.55 -21.02
N VAL A 376 16.82 1.74 -20.35
CA VAL A 376 16.73 1.53 -18.89
C VAL A 376 16.98 2.83 -18.12
N GLU A 377 18.01 3.60 -18.48
CA GLU A 377 18.31 4.89 -17.87
C GLU A 377 17.14 5.86 -18.03
N LYS A 378 16.59 5.97 -19.24
CA LYS A 378 15.43 6.82 -19.53
C LYS A 378 14.24 6.46 -18.64
N THR A 379 13.86 5.19 -18.59
CA THR A 379 12.74 4.73 -17.76
C THR A 379 13.00 5.00 -16.28
N ALA A 380 14.22 4.78 -15.79
CA ALA A 380 14.58 5.05 -14.40
C ALA A 380 14.54 6.55 -14.06
N ILE A 381 14.99 7.43 -14.96
CA ILE A 381 14.89 8.89 -14.78
C ILE A 381 13.43 9.33 -14.81
N GLU A 382 12.61 8.79 -15.71
CA GLU A 382 11.17 9.08 -15.77
C GLU A 382 10.48 8.71 -14.45
N GLN A 383 10.75 7.50 -13.94
CA GLN A 383 10.22 7.04 -12.65
C GLN A 383 10.70 7.89 -11.47
N ALA A 384 11.99 8.24 -11.43
CA ALA A 384 12.54 9.11 -10.39
C ALA A 384 11.90 10.50 -10.42
N THR A 385 11.65 11.03 -11.63
CA THR A 385 10.96 12.30 -11.84
C THR A 385 9.52 12.24 -11.33
N ASP A 386 8.77 11.19 -11.68
CA ASP A 386 7.39 10.99 -11.24
C ASP A 386 7.30 10.90 -9.71
N ASN A 387 8.16 10.09 -9.11
CA ASN A 387 8.23 9.95 -7.65
C ASN A 387 8.55 11.29 -6.96
N ALA A 388 9.50 12.04 -7.50
CA ALA A 388 9.87 13.34 -6.95
C ALA A 388 8.71 14.36 -7.05
N ILE A 389 7.98 14.39 -8.16
CA ILE A 389 6.79 15.23 -8.32
C ILE A 389 5.73 14.84 -7.28
N LEU A 390 5.38 13.55 -7.18
CA LEU A 390 4.39 13.06 -6.21
C LEU A 390 4.82 13.37 -4.78
N ASP A 391 6.09 13.21 -4.44
CA ASP A 391 6.61 13.53 -3.11
C ASP A 391 6.48 15.02 -2.76
N GLN A 392 6.70 15.91 -3.73
CA GLN A 392 6.46 17.34 -3.52
C GLN A 392 4.96 17.64 -3.38
N LEU A 393 4.09 17.04 -4.20
CA LEU A 393 2.64 17.21 -4.08
C LEU A 393 2.12 16.77 -2.70
N GLY A 394 2.59 15.61 -2.20
CA GLY A 394 2.20 15.10 -0.89
C GLY A 394 2.59 16.00 0.28
N LYS A 395 3.63 16.83 0.12
CA LYS A 395 4.06 17.83 1.12
C LYS A 395 3.25 19.11 1.07
N LEU A 396 2.63 19.43 -0.08
CA LEU A 396 1.85 20.65 -0.28
C LEU A 396 0.37 20.50 0.09
N VAL A 397 -0.06 19.29 0.45
CA VAL A 397 -1.45 18.97 0.73
C VAL A 397 -1.65 18.46 2.15
N GLU A 398 -2.70 18.97 2.78
CA GLU A 398 -3.30 18.42 3.98
C GLU A 398 -4.64 17.74 3.64
N VAL A 399 -4.79 16.48 4.05
CA VAL A 399 -5.98 15.68 3.85
C VAL A 399 -6.34 15.00 5.16
N ASP A 400 -7.61 15.07 5.54
CA ASP A 400 -8.15 14.34 6.67
C ASP A 400 -8.56 12.93 6.19
N VAL A 401 -7.76 11.92 6.49
CA VAL A 401 -7.90 10.59 5.91
C VAL A 401 -8.85 9.72 6.75
N PRO A 402 -9.99 9.24 6.19
CA PRO A 402 -10.85 8.27 6.85
C PRO A 402 -10.14 6.96 7.11
N ARG A 403 -10.46 6.34 8.26
CA ARG A 403 -9.93 5.02 8.62
C ARG A 403 -10.23 3.96 7.56
N ALA A 404 -11.41 4.01 6.93
CA ALA A 404 -11.79 3.06 5.90
C ALA A 404 -10.84 3.12 4.70
N LEU A 405 -10.63 4.33 4.16
CA LEU A 405 -9.74 4.57 3.03
C LEU A 405 -8.28 4.25 3.38
N PHE A 406 -7.84 4.56 4.60
CA PHE A 406 -6.53 4.16 5.10
C PHE A 406 -6.33 2.63 5.13
N GLN A 407 -7.32 1.91 5.63
CA GLN A 407 -7.27 0.45 5.73
C GLN A 407 -7.30 -0.21 4.35
N GLU A 408 -8.14 0.28 3.44
CA GLU A 408 -8.21 -0.19 2.08
C GLU A 408 -6.88 0.01 1.34
N GLN A 409 -6.34 1.23 1.35
CA GLN A 409 -5.07 1.51 0.69
C GLN A 409 -3.92 0.68 1.28
N GLY A 410 -3.87 0.57 2.60
CA GLY A 410 -2.82 -0.22 3.25
C GLY A 410 -2.93 -1.72 2.96
N GLN A 411 -4.15 -2.27 2.84
CA GLN A 411 -4.36 -3.66 2.41
C GLN A 411 -3.93 -3.88 0.96
N GLN A 412 -4.21 -2.94 0.06
CA GLN A 412 -3.76 -3.01 -1.33
C GLN A 412 -2.22 -3.02 -1.43
N LEU A 413 -1.55 -2.09 -0.73
CA LEU A 413 -0.09 -2.02 -0.67
C LEU A 413 0.53 -3.29 -0.07
N TYR A 414 -0.08 -3.81 0.99
CA TYR A 414 0.38 -5.07 1.59
C TYR A 414 0.21 -6.25 0.64
N GLY A 415 -0.93 -6.33 -0.06
CA GLY A 415 -1.17 -7.35 -1.08
C GLY A 415 -0.13 -7.32 -2.19
N ALA A 416 0.21 -6.13 -2.70
CA ALA A 416 1.26 -5.95 -3.69
C ALA A 416 2.64 -6.41 -3.16
N LYS A 417 2.97 -6.07 -1.92
CA LYS A 417 4.21 -6.53 -1.26
C LYS A 417 4.28 -8.04 -1.14
N LEU A 418 3.17 -8.72 -0.81
CA LEU A 418 3.13 -10.17 -0.73
C LEU A 418 3.31 -10.83 -2.11
N LEU A 419 2.70 -10.27 -3.15
CA LEU A 419 2.90 -10.73 -4.54
C LEU A 419 4.36 -10.60 -4.98
N GLN A 420 5.00 -9.47 -4.68
CA GLN A 420 6.42 -9.27 -4.95
C GLN A 420 7.29 -10.29 -4.19
N LEU A 421 7.04 -10.48 -2.90
CA LEU A 421 7.78 -11.46 -2.11
C LEU A 421 7.60 -12.89 -2.62
N GLN A 422 6.42 -13.23 -3.14
CA GLN A 422 6.17 -14.54 -3.76
C GLN A 422 6.91 -14.70 -5.10
N ALA A 423 7.11 -13.61 -5.86
CA ALA A 423 7.87 -13.63 -7.10
C ALA A 423 9.39 -13.74 -6.86
N GLU A 424 9.90 -13.03 -5.86
CA GLU A 424 11.33 -13.00 -5.52
C GLU A 424 11.77 -14.22 -4.71
N ARG A 425 10.93 -14.66 -3.77
CA ARG A 425 11.20 -15.78 -2.87
C ARG A 425 10.13 -16.83 -3.14
N LYS A 426 10.55 -18.07 -3.37
CA LYS A 426 9.65 -19.23 -3.40
C LYS A 426 9.10 -19.50 -1.99
N LEU A 427 8.29 -18.59 -1.46
CA LEU A 427 7.65 -18.71 -0.15
C LEU A 427 6.74 -19.93 -0.19
N ASP A 428 6.91 -20.81 0.81
CA ASP A 428 6.01 -21.94 0.98
C ASP A 428 4.62 -21.47 1.43
N LYS A 429 3.59 -22.30 1.15
CA LYS A 429 2.18 -21.97 1.44
C LYS A 429 1.94 -21.58 2.90
N ASP A 430 2.63 -22.22 3.84
CA ASP A 430 2.50 -21.95 5.27
C ASP A 430 3.10 -20.59 5.67
N GLN A 431 4.19 -20.18 5.01
CA GLN A 431 4.79 -18.86 5.23
C GLN A 431 3.89 -17.76 4.68
N LEU A 432 3.33 -17.97 3.49
CA LEU A 432 2.38 -17.03 2.89
C LEU A 432 1.11 -16.91 3.75
N ALA A 433 0.56 -18.03 4.26
CA ALA A 433 -0.61 -18.00 5.15
C ALA A 433 -0.35 -17.23 6.46
N SER A 434 0.85 -17.36 7.04
CA SER A 434 1.26 -16.60 8.22
C SER A 434 1.36 -15.08 7.95
N LEU A 435 1.94 -14.72 6.79
CA LEU A 435 2.05 -13.33 6.35
C LEU A 435 0.69 -12.73 5.97
N SER A 436 -0.24 -13.52 5.43
CA SER A 436 -1.61 -13.07 5.12
C SER A 436 -2.54 -13.02 6.33
N SER A 437 -2.06 -13.31 7.55
CA SER A 437 -2.91 -13.26 8.74
C SER A 437 -3.34 -11.83 9.10
N GLN A 438 -4.53 -11.68 9.70
CA GLN A 438 -5.05 -10.38 10.12
C GLN A 438 -4.07 -9.61 11.02
N ARG A 439 -3.31 -10.33 11.85
CA ARG A 439 -2.29 -9.75 12.72
C ARG A 439 -1.15 -9.12 11.93
N SER A 440 -0.66 -9.81 10.90
CA SER A 440 0.42 -9.35 10.03
C SER A 440 -0.02 -8.13 9.21
N VAL A 441 -1.24 -8.15 8.68
CA VAL A 441 -1.85 -7.00 7.99
C VAL A 441 -1.93 -5.80 8.95
N GLN A 442 -2.46 -5.99 10.15
CA GLN A 442 -2.59 -4.91 11.13
C GLN A 442 -1.24 -4.34 11.58
N ALA A 443 -0.23 -5.19 11.76
CA ALA A 443 1.14 -4.75 12.06
C ALA A 443 1.71 -3.88 10.93
N TYR A 444 1.56 -4.32 9.67
CA TYR A 444 1.97 -3.53 8.51
C TYR A 444 1.26 -2.17 8.44
N LEU A 445 -0.05 -2.14 8.70
CA LEU A 445 -0.82 -0.88 8.73
C LEU A 445 -0.31 0.09 9.82
N GLU A 446 0.17 -0.42 10.94
CA GLU A 446 0.72 0.40 12.03
C GLU A 446 2.14 0.89 11.70
N ASP A 447 3.00 0.00 11.21
CA ASP A 447 4.40 0.29 10.86
C ASP A 447 4.50 1.26 9.67
N GLU A 448 3.67 1.07 8.65
CA GLU A 448 3.67 1.88 7.41
C GLU A 448 2.66 3.03 7.42
N LYS A 449 2.13 3.40 8.59
CA LYS A 449 1.08 4.40 8.70
C LYS A 449 1.41 5.72 8.00
N GLU A 450 2.64 6.20 8.16
CA GLU A 450 3.09 7.45 7.54
C GLU A 450 3.17 7.32 6.02
N ASN A 451 3.70 6.20 5.52
CA ASN A 451 3.83 5.93 4.10
C ASN A 451 2.46 5.77 3.42
N ILE A 452 1.54 5.00 4.01
CA ILE A 452 0.16 4.85 3.53
C ILE A 452 -0.54 6.21 3.49
N THR A 453 -0.40 7.01 4.56
CA THR A 453 -0.99 8.35 4.61
C THR A 453 -0.40 9.27 3.53
N ARG A 454 0.91 9.19 3.28
CA ARG A 454 1.59 9.93 2.22
C ARG A 454 1.03 9.56 0.84
N ILE A 455 0.90 8.28 0.54
CA ILE A 455 0.37 7.79 -0.75
C ILE A 455 -1.07 8.28 -0.96
N ILE A 456 -1.91 8.20 0.07
CA ILE A 456 -3.28 8.72 0.00
C ILE A 456 -3.29 10.22 -0.31
N LYS A 457 -2.43 11.01 0.36
CA LYS A 457 -2.31 12.45 0.06
C LYS A 457 -1.90 12.70 -1.40
N GLN A 458 -0.97 11.91 -1.93
CA GLN A 458 -0.52 12.01 -3.31
C GLN A 458 -1.66 11.71 -4.29
N MET A 459 -2.38 10.61 -4.09
CA MET A 459 -3.53 10.23 -4.93
C MET A 459 -4.62 11.31 -4.91
N MET A 460 -4.94 11.85 -3.73
CA MET A 460 -5.95 12.90 -3.62
C MET A 460 -5.49 14.20 -4.28
N ALA A 461 -4.22 14.59 -4.12
CA ALA A 461 -3.65 15.75 -4.80
C ALA A 461 -3.74 15.63 -6.32
N VAL A 462 -3.39 14.45 -6.86
CA VAL A 462 -3.48 14.11 -8.28
C VAL A 462 -4.93 14.23 -8.77
N ALA A 463 -5.88 13.61 -8.07
CA ALA A 463 -7.30 13.65 -8.44
C ALA A 463 -7.87 15.09 -8.43
N ASP A 464 -7.45 15.93 -7.48
CA ASP A 464 -7.83 17.35 -7.43
C ASP A 464 -7.22 18.13 -8.61
N ILE A 465 -5.95 17.88 -8.97
CA ILE A 465 -5.31 18.49 -10.13
C ILE A 465 -6.04 18.09 -11.42
N PHE A 466 -6.29 16.79 -11.62
CA PHE A 466 -6.98 16.27 -12.80
C PHE A 466 -8.32 16.98 -13.04
N LYS A 467 -9.11 17.15 -11.98
CA LYS A 467 -10.40 17.86 -12.01
C LYS A 467 -10.22 19.36 -12.24
N SER A 468 -9.28 20.00 -11.54
CA SER A 468 -9.09 21.45 -11.60
C SER A 468 -8.54 21.95 -12.94
N GLU A 469 -7.67 21.17 -13.59
CA GLU A 469 -7.12 21.46 -14.92
C GLU A 469 -7.95 20.84 -16.05
N ASN A 470 -9.05 20.14 -15.72
CA ASN A 470 -10.00 19.56 -16.65
C ASN A 470 -9.33 18.63 -17.69
N LEU A 471 -8.40 17.82 -17.19
CA LEU A 471 -7.64 16.86 -18.00
C LEU A 471 -8.56 15.71 -18.45
N GLN A 472 -8.21 15.06 -19.56
CA GLN A 472 -9.00 13.99 -20.15
C GLN A 472 -8.12 12.85 -20.64
N TYR A 473 -8.64 11.64 -20.56
CA TYR A 473 -8.13 10.45 -21.23
C TYR A 473 -9.23 9.87 -22.14
N SER A 474 -8.83 9.13 -23.17
CA SER A 474 -9.82 8.58 -24.10
C SER A 474 -10.51 7.35 -23.52
N THR A 475 -11.80 7.19 -23.81
CA THR A 475 -12.56 5.99 -23.42
C THR A 475 -11.96 4.72 -24.02
N GLU A 476 -11.41 4.80 -25.22
CA GLU A 476 -10.72 3.68 -25.89
C GLU A 476 -9.49 3.22 -25.11
N GLN A 477 -8.71 4.16 -24.55
CA GLN A 477 -7.55 3.85 -23.72
C GLN A 477 -7.99 3.15 -22.43
N LEU A 478 -9.05 3.64 -21.78
CA LEU A 478 -9.60 3.01 -20.58
C LEU A 478 -10.05 1.56 -20.86
N VAL A 479 -10.86 1.35 -21.90
CA VAL A 479 -11.36 0.01 -22.26
C VAL A 479 -10.21 -0.94 -22.53
N LYS A 480 -9.21 -0.50 -23.32
CA LYS A 480 -8.06 -1.32 -23.67
C LYS A 480 -7.24 -1.72 -22.44
N GLU A 481 -7.00 -0.80 -21.51
CA GLU A 481 -6.22 -1.12 -20.31
C GLU A 481 -7.00 -2.01 -19.32
N VAL A 482 -8.32 -1.84 -19.21
CA VAL A 482 -9.18 -2.75 -18.44
C VAL A 482 -9.15 -4.16 -19.05
N GLU A 483 -9.26 -4.29 -20.38
CA GLU A 483 -9.16 -5.57 -21.08
C GLU A 483 -7.80 -6.25 -20.84
N ASN A 484 -6.71 -5.48 -20.88
CA ASN A 484 -5.36 -6.00 -20.58
C ASN A 484 -5.28 -6.54 -19.15
N CYS A 485 -5.76 -5.77 -18.16
CA CYS A 485 -5.74 -6.19 -16.76
C CYS A 485 -6.59 -7.46 -16.55
N VAL A 486 -7.82 -7.49 -17.07
CA VAL A 486 -8.72 -8.64 -16.98
C VAL A 486 -8.12 -9.88 -17.65
N ALA A 487 -7.40 -9.71 -18.78
CA ALA A 487 -6.72 -10.82 -19.44
C ALA A 487 -5.63 -11.44 -18.56
N GLU A 488 -4.88 -10.64 -17.80
CA GLU A 488 -3.88 -11.12 -16.84
C GLU A 488 -4.53 -11.93 -15.71
N PHE A 489 -5.59 -11.41 -15.07
CA PHE A 489 -6.33 -12.16 -14.03
C PHE A 489 -6.85 -13.51 -14.55
N LYS A 490 -7.39 -13.54 -15.77
CA LYS A 490 -7.84 -14.78 -16.43
C LYS A 490 -6.69 -15.74 -16.69
N GLN A 491 -5.53 -15.25 -17.14
CA GLN A 491 -4.35 -16.06 -17.40
C GLN A 491 -3.88 -16.80 -16.13
N TYR A 492 -4.05 -16.18 -14.96
CA TYR A 492 -3.66 -16.74 -13.68
C TYR A 492 -4.79 -17.43 -12.90
N ASN A 493 -5.99 -17.60 -13.49
CA ASN A 493 -7.18 -18.15 -12.83
C ASN A 493 -7.49 -17.49 -11.47
N GLN A 494 -7.35 -16.16 -11.41
CA GLN A 494 -7.67 -15.36 -10.23
C GLN A 494 -9.08 -14.80 -10.32
N ASP A 495 -9.79 -14.79 -9.20
CA ASP A 495 -11.08 -14.09 -9.10
C ASP A 495 -10.85 -12.58 -9.20
N TYR A 496 -11.74 -11.89 -9.92
CA TYR A 496 -11.63 -10.45 -10.13
C TYR A 496 -13.00 -9.77 -10.08
N ASN A 497 -13.01 -8.49 -9.72
CA ASN A 497 -14.17 -7.62 -9.84
C ASN A 497 -13.86 -6.56 -10.91
N GLU A 498 -14.65 -6.57 -11.99
CA GLU A 498 -14.44 -5.69 -13.15
C GLU A 498 -14.61 -4.20 -12.79
N ASP A 499 -15.55 -3.87 -11.88
CA ASP A 499 -15.77 -2.50 -11.46
C ASP A 499 -14.57 -1.95 -10.67
N ASN A 500 -13.98 -2.77 -9.80
CA ASN A 500 -12.79 -2.40 -9.04
C ASN A 500 -11.57 -2.23 -9.97
N ILE A 501 -11.39 -3.14 -10.94
CA ILE A 501 -10.32 -3.02 -11.94
C ILE A 501 -10.50 -1.72 -12.74
N LYS A 502 -11.73 -1.44 -13.18
CA LYS A 502 -12.02 -0.23 -13.93
C LYS A 502 -11.67 1.02 -13.13
N GLN A 503 -12.04 1.10 -11.85
CA GLN A 503 -11.69 2.23 -11.00
C GLN A 503 -10.17 2.38 -10.85
N GLN A 504 -9.46 1.28 -10.60
CA GLN A 504 -7.99 1.30 -10.48
C GLN A 504 -7.31 1.78 -11.78
N VAL A 505 -7.78 1.30 -12.93
CA VAL A 505 -7.25 1.74 -14.23
C VAL A 505 -7.56 3.22 -14.47
N GLN A 506 -8.73 3.71 -14.08
CA GLN A 506 -9.05 5.14 -14.14
C GLN A 506 -8.07 5.97 -13.31
N ASP A 507 -7.86 5.59 -12.04
CA ASP A 507 -6.94 6.30 -11.14
C ASP A 507 -5.51 6.35 -11.72
N VAL A 508 -5.05 5.24 -12.33
CA VAL A 508 -3.74 5.16 -13.01
C VAL A 508 -3.67 6.10 -14.22
N LEU A 509 -4.72 6.14 -15.05
CA LEU A 509 -4.76 7.01 -16.24
C LEU A 509 -4.85 8.49 -15.86
N GLU A 510 -5.62 8.83 -14.82
CA GLU A 510 -5.68 10.18 -14.26
C GLU A 510 -4.30 10.62 -13.76
N ALA A 511 -3.63 9.76 -12.98
CA ALA A 511 -2.28 10.03 -12.49
C ALA A 511 -1.28 10.24 -13.63
N ALA A 512 -1.30 9.39 -14.66
CA ALA A 512 -0.42 9.52 -15.81
C ALA A 512 -0.62 10.87 -16.52
N LYS A 513 -1.87 11.30 -16.71
CA LYS A 513 -2.19 12.59 -17.36
C LYS A 513 -1.77 13.79 -16.53
N VAL A 514 -1.96 13.74 -15.21
CA VAL A 514 -1.51 14.78 -14.29
C VAL A 514 0.02 14.89 -14.28
N LEU A 515 0.73 13.76 -14.23
CA LEU A 515 2.19 13.76 -14.24
C LEU A 515 2.75 14.28 -15.57
N GLU A 516 2.17 13.89 -16.70
CA GLU A 516 2.51 14.44 -18.02
C GLU A 516 2.35 15.96 -18.04
N TRP A 517 1.20 16.46 -17.58
CA TRP A 517 0.94 17.90 -17.50
C TRP A 517 1.90 18.62 -16.54
N LEU A 518 2.20 18.05 -15.37
CA LEU A 518 3.12 18.65 -14.41
C LEU A 518 4.55 18.70 -14.94
N LYS A 519 5.01 17.67 -15.67
CA LYS A 519 6.34 17.67 -16.31
C LYS A 519 6.49 18.84 -17.30
N GLU A 520 5.43 19.23 -17.98
CA GLU A 520 5.44 20.37 -18.92
C GLU A 520 5.32 21.74 -18.22
N ASN A 521 4.67 21.80 -17.06
CA ASN A 521 4.29 23.05 -16.39
C ASN A 521 5.11 23.37 -15.13
N CYS A 522 5.98 22.46 -14.68
CA CYS A 522 6.80 22.61 -13.47
C CYS A 522 8.28 22.79 -13.82
N THR A 523 9.03 23.41 -12.90
CA THR A 523 10.49 23.54 -13.04
C THR A 523 11.15 22.31 -12.42
N ILE A 524 11.77 21.48 -13.26
CA ILE A 524 12.45 20.25 -12.83
C ILE A 524 13.97 20.45 -12.95
N GLU A 525 14.67 20.30 -11.83
CA GLU A 525 16.13 20.38 -11.76
C GLU A 525 16.70 18.99 -11.50
N TYR A 526 17.58 18.52 -12.38
CA TYR A 526 18.23 17.22 -12.27
C TYR A 526 19.60 17.37 -11.62
N VAL A 527 19.84 16.64 -10.54
CA VAL A 527 21.11 16.61 -9.81
C VAL A 527 21.65 15.19 -9.84
N ARG A 528 22.88 15.00 -10.34
CA ARG A 528 23.56 13.69 -10.28
C ARG A 528 24.23 13.52 -8.92
N GLN A 529 23.92 12.45 -8.22
CA GLN A 529 24.63 12.09 -6.98
C GLN A 529 26.04 11.60 -7.35
N GLY A 530 27.08 12.30 -6.89
CA GLY A 530 28.48 11.91 -7.08
C GLY A 530 29.36 12.86 -7.90
N ALA A 531 28.89 14.07 -8.22
CA ALA A 531 29.71 15.14 -8.80
C ALA A 531 30.60 15.85 -7.78
#